data_AF-A0A2P8KK56-F1
#
_entry.id   AF-A0A2P8KK56-F1
#
_cell.length_a   1.000
_cell.length_b   1.000
_cell.length_c   1.000
_cell.angle_alpha   90.00
_cell.angle_beta   90.00
_cell.angle_gamma   90.00
#
_symmetry.space_group_name_H-M   'P 1'
#
loop_
_entity.id
_entity.type
_entity.pdbx_description
1 polymer ?
#
loop_
_entity_poly.entity_id
_entity_poly.type
_entity_poly.pdbx_seq_one_letter_code
_entity_poly.pdbx_strand_id
1 'polypeptide(L)'
;MTSVPSARALPGLACASMVFLGWCGGEDGGGGRAQVTDRTLSTSASSNKPAPPEGQPAILISPTPGTKFASRSATFIWTNTGANQYGFTLQSTSSATPVVDTVTSATTLTVTNLPINGAEFVVRLRSRFKGKWLTANEYRFTAAGYTAAQSTAAVKPWSDPIALPLVPASAANLPDGKLLLWAARSPTSFSTSSSEAYTYTSVFDPATRTSGPLTVTATGHQMFCPGLSMLADGSVLVSGGSDAAMTSIYDPALGGWATGAKLGIPRAYQSSTTMSDGSVFTVGGSWNGGQGGKNGEVWSASTRTWRTLAGVPAHMPDASNVSNPPLAGPDAAGVYRGDNHMWLFGAAGGWVFHAGPAAAMHWIDTRGSGAILQAGLRSDDPYAMTASAVMYDVNKILKLGGAPNHDSGNAFNTAYVIDIGAGPPNPPTVRKVSPMAYGRTFVNSVVLPNGEVFVMGGQTQPVPFSDSYSVLAAELWSPVFESFITLPPMQKPRNYHSVALLLLDGRVLAGGGGLCACPADHADAEIYTPPYLLAPDGSPAPRPAITAAPASATWGSQIAVTTDRAAASFALMRMASATHSVNTDQRRIPLSFTGTTGNYQLGIPADRGVVLPGNYMLFALDAGGVPSVARTINIR
;
A
#
# COMPACT_ATOMS: atom_id res chain seq x y z
N MET A 1 41.80 -61.27 2.51
CA MET A 1 40.90 -62.24 1.83
C MET A 1 40.04 -61.43 0.88
N THR A 2 40.54 -61.24 -0.36
CA THR A 2 40.02 -61.83 -1.63
C THR A 2 38.74 -61.13 -2.12
N SER A 3 38.59 -60.58 -3.31
CA SER A 3 39.43 -60.35 -4.50
C SER A 3 38.58 -59.59 -5.54
N VAL A 4 39.19 -58.64 -6.25
CA VAL A 4 38.78 -57.90 -7.48
C VAL A 4 38.71 -58.93 -8.66
N PRO A 5 38.02 -58.78 -9.85
CA PRO A 5 38.13 -57.64 -10.80
C PRO A 5 36.92 -57.27 -11.73
N SER A 6 36.74 -55.97 -12.09
CA SER A 6 37.12 -55.24 -13.34
C SER A 6 36.26 -55.57 -14.60
N ALA A 7 35.96 -54.70 -15.58
CA ALA A 7 36.61 -53.48 -16.07
C ALA A 7 35.76 -52.65 -17.07
N ARG A 8 36.10 -51.33 -17.15
CA ARG A 8 36.22 -50.37 -18.30
C ARG A 8 34.97 -49.95 -19.11
N ALA A 9 34.59 -48.65 -19.20
CA ALA A 9 35.22 -47.38 -19.65
C ALA A 9 35.17 -47.15 -21.19
N LEU A 10 34.23 -46.31 -21.70
CA LEU A 10 34.35 -44.87 -22.13
C LEU A 10 34.99 -44.67 -23.53
N PRO A 11 34.90 -43.50 -24.23
CA PRO A 11 33.81 -42.50 -24.38
C PRO A 11 33.67 -41.87 -25.82
N GLY A 12 32.62 -41.05 -26.06
CA GLY A 12 32.79 -39.64 -26.52
C GLY A 12 32.59 -39.17 -27.98
N LEU A 13 31.75 -38.11 -28.12
CA LEU A 13 31.72 -36.93 -29.04
C LEU A 13 31.61 -37.14 -30.57
N ALA A 14 31.12 -36.23 -31.44
CA ALA A 14 30.30 -35.00 -31.43
C ALA A 14 30.05 -34.58 -32.92
N CYS A 15 29.18 -33.58 -33.13
CA CYS A 15 28.60 -33.01 -34.37
C CYS A 15 29.55 -32.56 -35.51
N ALA A 16 29.05 -32.53 -36.76
CA ALA A 16 28.70 -31.31 -37.55
C ALA A 16 28.68 -31.49 -39.11
N SER A 17 27.87 -30.62 -39.74
CA SER A 17 27.39 -30.43 -41.12
C SER A 17 28.36 -30.26 -42.33
N MET A 18 27.76 -30.37 -43.54
CA MET A 18 27.91 -29.60 -44.82
C MET A 18 28.33 -30.33 -46.14
N VAL A 19 27.35 -30.41 -47.06
CA VAL A 19 27.27 -30.07 -48.51
C VAL A 19 28.51 -30.21 -49.44
N PHE A 20 28.38 -30.95 -50.58
CA PHE A 20 28.40 -30.42 -51.98
C PHE A 20 28.36 -31.52 -53.10
N LEU A 21 27.52 -31.23 -54.10
CA LEU A 21 27.41 -31.59 -55.54
C LEU A 21 27.89 -32.92 -56.16
N GLY A 22 27.03 -33.45 -57.05
CA GLY A 22 27.38 -34.21 -58.26
C GLY A 22 26.32 -34.00 -59.35
N TRP A 23 26.74 -33.52 -60.52
CA TRP A 23 25.94 -33.07 -61.67
C TRP A 23 26.29 -33.95 -62.89
N CYS A 24 25.29 -34.33 -63.71
CA CYS A 24 25.35 -34.75 -65.14
C CYS A 24 23.87 -34.79 -65.60
N GLY A 25 23.36 -33.94 -66.51
CA GLY A 25 23.53 -33.98 -67.99
C GLY A 25 22.64 -35.11 -68.58
N GLY A 26 21.68 -34.92 -69.49
CA GLY A 26 21.36 -33.80 -70.39
C GLY A 26 19.90 -33.85 -70.92
N GLU A 27 19.62 -32.92 -71.82
CA GLU A 27 18.32 -32.52 -72.40
C GLU A 27 17.75 -33.52 -73.43
N ASP A 28 16.42 -33.54 -73.59
CA ASP A 28 15.73 -33.26 -74.87
C ASP A 28 14.21 -33.24 -74.67
N GLY A 29 13.56 -32.25 -75.30
CA GLY A 29 12.17 -31.87 -75.07
C GLY A 29 11.14 -32.44 -76.04
N GLY A 30 9.88 -32.04 -75.81
CA GLY A 30 8.85 -32.03 -76.86
C GLY A 30 7.46 -32.51 -76.44
N GLY A 31 6.54 -31.57 -76.25
CA GLY A 31 5.19 -31.66 -76.82
C GLY A 31 4.04 -32.14 -75.93
N GLY A 32 2.97 -31.33 -75.87
CA GLY A 32 1.60 -31.84 -75.69
C GLY A 32 0.79 -31.23 -74.54
N ARG A 33 0.35 -29.97 -74.67
CA ARG A 33 -0.79 -29.44 -73.89
C ARG A 33 -2.09 -29.84 -74.58
N ALA A 34 -2.92 -30.63 -73.92
CA ALA A 34 -4.34 -30.78 -74.23
C ALA A 34 -5.15 -30.36 -73.00
N GLN A 35 -5.97 -29.32 -73.14
CA GLN A 35 -7.02 -28.97 -72.19
C GLN A 35 -8.14 -30.00 -72.29
N VAL A 36 -8.49 -30.61 -71.16
CA VAL A 36 -9.80 -31.24 -70.96
C VAL A 36 -10.35 -30.71 -69.65
N THR A 37 -11.47 -30.02 -69.77
CA THR A 37 -12.34 -29.57 -68.69
C THR A 37 -12.97 -30.77 -68.00
N ASP A 38 -12.81 -30.91 -66.69
CA ASP A 38 -13.79 -31.63 -65.90
C ASP A 38 -13.98 -31.01 -64.51
N ARG A 39 -15.24 -30.98 -64.08
CA ARG A 39 -15.74 -30.29 -62.88
C ARG A 39 -15.19 -30.94 -61.62
N THR A 40 -14.47 -30.18 -60.80
CA THR A 40 -14.18 -30.56 -59.42
C THR A 40 -14.96 -29.67 -58.45
N LEU A 41 -15.72 -30.34 -57.59
CA LEU A 41 -16.53 -29.76 -56.52
C LEU A 41 -15.72 -28.80 -55.66
N SER A 42 -16.29 -27.61 -55.39
CA SER A 42 -15.84 -26.74 -54.31
C SER A 42 -16.18 -27.39 -52.96
N THR A 43 -15.23 -28.10 -52.37
CA THR A 43 -15.25 -28.35 -50.92
C THR A 43 -14.62 -27.15 -50.23
N SER A 44 -15.45 -26.17 -49.86
CA SER A 44 -15.08 -25.22 -48.83
C SER A 44 -14.92 -26.01 -47.53
N ALA A 45 -13.69 -26.40 -47.20
CA ALA A 45 -13.36 -26.92 -45.89
C ALA A 45 -13.57 -25.77 -44.88
N SER A 46 -14.77 -25.69 -44.32
CA SER A 46 -14.98 -25.03 -43.04
C SER A 46 -14.03 -25.71 -42.06
N SER A 47 -13.17 -24.93 -41.42
CA SER A 47 -12.43 -25.40 -40.25
C SER A 47 -13.45 -25.81 -39.19
N ASN A 48 -13.81 -27.10 -39.18
CA ASN A 48 -14.61 -27.70 -38.13
C ASN A 48 -13.73 -27.76 -36.87
N LYS A 49 -13.63 -26.61 -36.18
CA LYS A 49 -13.29 -26.61 -34.78
C LYS A 49 -14.43 -27.37 -34.09
N PRO A 50 -14.17 -28.50 -33.40
CA PRO A 50 -15.22 -29.28 -32.77
C PRO A 50 -16.09 -28.37 -31.91
N ALA A 51 -17.42 -28.48 -32.07
CA ALA A 51 -18.34 -27.80 -31.17
C ALA A 51 -18.01 -28.22 -29.73
N PRO A 52 -17.86 -27.28 -28.79
CA PRO A 52 -17.49 -27.62 -27.43
C PRO A 52 -18.53 -28.55 -26.82
N PRO A 53 -18.13 -29.55 -26.01
CA PRO A 53 -19.07 -30.47 -25.37
C PRO A 53 -20.05 -29.70 -24.49
N GLU A 54 -21.33 -29.66 -24.88
CA GLU A 54 -22.37 -28.91 -24.18
C GLU A 54 -22.71 -29.55 -22.82
N GLY A 55 -22.94 -28.72 -21.81
CA GLY A 55 -23.43 -29.16 -20.49
C GLY A 55 -22.38 -29.77 -19.56
N GLN A 56 -21.09 -29.74 -19.92
CA GLN A 56 -20.00 -30.21 -19.06
C GLN A 56 -19.32 -29.04 -18.30
N PRO A 57 -18.84 -29.27 -17.06
CA PRO A 57 -18.01 -28.29 -16.36
C PRO A 57 -16.69 -28.02 -17.13
N ALA A 58 -16.28 -26.76 -17.22
CA ALA A 58 -14.97 -26.42 -17.74
C ALA A 58 -13.85 -26.99 -16.87
N ILE A 59 -12.78 -27.40 -17.54
CA ILE A 59 -11.60 -28.00 -16.93
C ILE A 59 -10.46 -27.03 -17.07
N LEU A 60 -9.74 -26.76 -15.98
CA LEU A 60 -8.52 -25.97 -16.00
C LEU A 60 -7.42 -26.74 -16.76
N ILE A 61 -6.84 -26.11 -17.79
CA ILE A 61 -5.80 -26.69 -18.64
C ILE A 61 -4.42 -26.12 -18.38
N SER A 62 -4.35 -24.90 -17.84
CA SER A 62 -3.10 -24.26 -17.45
C SER A 62 -3.37 -23.28 -16.30
N PRO A 63 -2.48 -23.13 -15.32
CA PRO A 63 -1.31 -23.99 -15.07
C PRO A 63 -1.73 -25.40 -14.63
N THR A 64 -0.82 -26.38 -14.77
CA THR A 64 -1.08 -27.77 -14.36
C THR A 64 -1.42 -27.82 -12.86
N PRO A 65 -2.51 -28.46 -12.43
CA PRO A 65 -2.83 -28.61 -11.01
C PRO A 65 -1.66 -29.21 -10.23
N GLY A 66 -1.39 -28.69 -9.03
CA GLY A 66 -0.23 -29.03 -8.21
C GLY A 66 1.03 -28.20 -8.50
N THR A 67 0.98 -27.27 -9.45
CA THR A 67 2.13 -26.38 -9.75
C THR A 67 2.48 -25.51 -8.54
N LYS A 68 3.78 -25.45 -8.23
CA LYS A 68 4.38 -24.41 -7.40
C LYS A 68 4.85 -23.26 -8.29
N PHE A 69 4.32 -22.08 -8.08
CA PHE A 69 4.68 -20.92 -8.90
C PHE A 69 6.10 -20.44 -8.61
N ALA A 70 6.80 -20.01 -9.66
CA ALA A 70 8.10 -19.34 -9.56
C ALA A 70 7.98 -17.81 -9.58
N SER A 71 6.78 -17.29 -9.89
CA SER A 71 6.52 -15.86 -10.02
C SER A 71 5.29 -15.44 -9.22
N ARG A 72 5.10 -14.13 -9.08
CA ARG A 72 3.92 -13.52 -8.43
C ARG A 72 2.70 -13.42 -9.35
N SER A 73 2.72 -14.06 -10.53
CA SER A 73 1.61 -14.03 -11.47
C SER A 73 1.38 -15.39 -12.11
N ALA A 74 0.12 -15.71 -12.33
CA ALA A 74 -0.30 -16.91 -13.02
C ALA A 74 -1.50 -16.63 -13.92
N THR A 75 -1.41 -17.08 -15.16
CA THR A 75 -2.53 -17.06 -16.11
C THR A 75 -3.21 -18.42 -16.09
N PHE A 76 -4.43 -18.44 -15.56
CA PHE A 76 -5.31 -19.58 -15.56
C PHE A 76 -6.05 -19.63 -16.90
N ILE A 77 -6.10 -20.81 -17.52
CA ILE A 77 -6.75 -21.06 -18.80
C ILE A 77 -7.57 -22.35 -18.62
N TRP A 78 -8.82 -22.35 -19.10
CA TRP A 78 -9.70 -23.51 -19.04
C TRP A 78 -10.39 -23.78 -20.37
N THR A 79 -11.02 -24.96 -20.48
CA THR A 79 -11.74 -25.37 -21.69
C THR A 79 -12.95 -24.48 -21.96
N ASN A 80 -13.21 -24.20 -23.24
CA ASN A 80 -14.50 -23.65 -23.67
C ASN A 80 -15.51 -24.81 -23.72
N THR A 81 -16.62 -24.68 -23.00
CA THR A 81 -17.68 -25.69 -22.86
C THR A 81 -19.03 -25.21 -23.41
N GLY A 82 -19.04 -24.08 -24.12
CA GLY A 82 -20.29 -23.41 -24.53
C GLY A 82 -21.06 -22.79 -23.36
N ALA A 83 -20.47 -22.73 -22.17
CA ALA A 83 -21.02 -22.01 -21.02
C ALA A 83 -21.05 -20.51 -21.31
N ASN A 84 -22.08 -19.82 -20.82
CA ASN A 84 -22.21 -18.37 -21.01
C ASN A 84 -21.42 -17.57 -19.97
N GLN A 85 -21.10 -18.17 -18.83
CA GLN A 85 -20.29 -17.57 -17.78
C GLN A 85 -19.45 -18.64 -17.06
N TYR A 86 -18.29 -18.23 -16.57
CA TYR A 86 -17.39 -18.99 -15.72
C TYR A 86 -17.21 -18.24 -14.41
N GLY A 87 -17.33 -18.94 -13.28
CA GLY A 87 -16.98 -18.39 -11.99
C GLY A 87 -15.63 -18.93 -11.57
N PHE A 88 -14.76 -18.05 -11.10
CA PHE A 88 -13.42 -18.37 -10.64
C PHE A 88 -13.27 -17.84 -9.21
N THR A 89 -12.94 -18.73 -8.29
CA THR A 89 -12.55 -18.32 -6.94
C THR A 89 -11.14 -18.77 -6.62
N LEU A 90 -10.36 -17.91 -5.98
CA LEU A 90 -9.08 -18.25 -5.39
C LEU A 90 -9.14 -18.04 -3.88
N GLN A 91 -8.69 -19.03 -3.13
CA GLN A 91 -8.83 -19.11 -1.69
C GLN A 91 -7.58 -19.73 -1.07
N SER A 92 -7.01 -19.08 -0.06
CA SER A 92 -5.97 -19.70 0.76
C SER A 92 -6.52 -20.91 1.50
N THR A 93 -5.75 -21.99 1.65
CA THR A 93 -6.18 -23.19 2.39
C THR A 93 -6.44 -22.93 3.87
N SER A 94 -5.93 -21.82 4.43
CA SER A 94 -6.14 -21.42 5.82
C SER A 94 -7.33 -20.47 6.03
N SER A 95 -8.01 -20.03 4.96
CA SER A 95 -9.17 -19.14 5.03
C SER A 95 -10.41 -19.84 4.46
N ALA A 96 -11.58 -19.59 5.05
CA ALA A 96 -12.87 -20.06 4.52
C ALA A 96 -13.49 -19.12 3.47
N THR A 97 -13.01 -17.87 3.39
CA THR A 97 -13.52 -16.84 2.48
C THR A 97 -12.59 -16.72 1.26
N PRO A 98 -13.12 -16.80 0.03
CA PRO A 98 -12.31 -16.57 -1.16
C PRO A 98 -11.85 -15.11 -1.20
N VAL A 99 -10.60 -14.90 -1.61
CA VAL A 99 -10.01 -13.55 -1.71
C VAL A 99 -10.15 -13.01 -3.13
N VAL A 100 -10.17 -13.90 -4.12
CA VAL A 100 -10.66 -13.59 -5.47
C VAL A 100 -11.96 -14.36 -5.67
N ASP A 101 -13.03 -13.66 -6.02
CA ASP A 101 -14.29 -14.26 -6.49
C ASP A 101 -14.78 -13.42 -7.67
N THR A 102 -14.71 -13.98 -8.88
CA THR A 102 -15.06 -13.27 -10.10
C THR A 102 -15.88 -14.15 -11.03
N VAL A 103 -16.67 -13.49 -11.88
CA VAL A 103 -17.43 -14.12 -12.96
C VAL A 103 -17.01 -13.49 -14.28
N THR A 104 -16.66 -14.32 -15.25
CA THR A 104 -16.17 -13.88 -16.57
C THR A 104 -16.76 -14.74 -17.69
N SER A 105 -16.88 -14.20 -18.90
CA SER A 105 -17.17 -14.98 -20.11
C SER A 105 -15.90 -15.50 -20.79
N ALA A 106 -14.73 -14.99 -20.41
CA ALA A 106 -13.46 -15.44 -20.95
C ALA A 106 -13.11 -16.85 -20.48
N THR A 107 -12.28 -17.55 -21.24
CA THR A 107 -11.72 -18.86 -20.85
C THR A 107 -10.33 -18.73 -20.21
N THR A 108 -10.00 -17.53 -19.74
CA THR A 108 -8.73 -17.23 -19.10
C THR A 108 -8.87 -16.12 -18.08
N LEU A 109 -8.04 -16.17 -17.04
CA LEU A 109 -7.90 -15.14 -16.03
C LEU A 109 -6.44 -15.09 -15.56
N THR A 110 -5.82 -13.92 -15.61
CA THR A 110 -4.51 -13.70 -14.98
C THR A 110 -4.72 -13.17 -13.57
N VAL A 111 -4.12 -13.85 -12.59
CA VAL A 111 -4.02 -13.36 -11.21
C VAL A 111 -2.59 -12.88 -11.00
N THR A 112 -2.44 -11.58 -10.75
CA THR A 112 -1.17 -10.94 -10.42
C THR A 112 -1.02 -10.76 -8.90
N ASN A 113 0.19 -10.43 -8.46
CA ASN A 113 0.53 -10.19 -7.05
C ASN A 113 0.19 -11.37 -6.11
N LEU A 114 0.26 -12.60 -6.62
CA LEU A 114 0.26 -13.80 -5.80
C LEU A 114 1.38 -13.68 -4.74
N PRO A 115 1.13 -14.11 -3.50
CA PRO A 115 2.10 -13.95 -2.43
C PRO A 115 3.34 -14.82 -2.68
N ILE A 116 4.35 -14.52 -1.88
CA ILE A 116 5.62 -15.24 -1.88
C ILE A 116 5.78 -16.07 -0.59
N ASN A 117 4.70 -16.49 0.06
CA ASN A 117 4.77 -17.21 1.33
C ASN A 117 4.90 -18.74 1.18
N GLY A 118 4.91 -19.26 -0.05
CA GLY A 118 4.89 -20.70 -0.32
C GLY A 118 3.62 -21.41 0.14
N ALA A 119 2.55 -20.68 0.46
CA ALA A 119 1.31 -21.28 0.94
C ALA A 119 0.57 -22.01 -0.18
N GLU A 120 -0.11 -23.09 0.19
CA GLU A 120 -1.06 -23.75 -0.68
C GLU A 120 -2.35 -22.92 -0.80
N PHE A 121 -2.97 -22.99 -1.97
CA PHE A 121 -4.26 -22.37 -2.23
C PHE A 121 -5.10 -23.21 -3.18
N VAL A 122 -6.40 -22.99 -3.12
CA VAL A 122 -7.40 -23.68 -3.93
C VAL A 122 -8.00 -22.71 -4.94
N VAL A 123 -8.06 -23.15 -6.18
CA VAL A 123 -8.85 -22.52 -7.25
C VAL A 123 -10.10 -23.36 -7.47
N ARG A 124 -11.27 -22.73 -7.42
CA ARG A 124 -12.54 -23.36 -7.80
C ARG A 124 -13.04 -22.75 -9.10
N LEU A 125 -13.30 -23.60 -10.08
CA LEU A 125 -13.84 -23.21 -11.38
C LEU A 125 -15.24 -23.77 -11.54
N ARG A 126 -16.22 -22.90 -11.74
CA ARG A 126 -17.63 -23.25 -12.01
C ARG A 126 -18.03 -22.77 -13.39
N SER A 127 -18.90 -23.51 -14.06
CA SER A 127 -19.46 -23.15 -15.37
C SER A 127 -20.96 -22.90 -15.25
N ARG A 128 -21.46 -21.84 -15.89
CA ARG A 128 -22.88 -21.55 -15.96
C ARG A 128 -23.42 -21.95 -17.32
N PHE A 129 -24.41 -22.83 -17.31
CA PHE A 129 -25.05 -23.34 -18.51
C PHE A 129 -26.57 -23.26 -18.35
N LYS A 130 -27.26 -22.68 -19.35
CA LYS A 130 -28.73 -22.46 -19.33
C LYS A 130 -29.23 -21.86 -18.01
N GLY A 131 -28.49 -20.88 -17.48
CA GLY A 131 -28.83 -20.14 -16.27
C GLY A 131 -28.44 -20.81 -14.94
N LYS A 132 -28.02 -22.09 -14.95
CA LYS A 132 -27.63 -22.85 -13.76
C LYS A 132 -26.11 -23.01 -13.65
N TRP A 133 -25.59 -22.90 -12.43
CA TRP A 133 -24.19 -23.23 -12.14
C TRP A 133 -24.05 -24.75 -12.01
N LEU A 134 -23.11 -25.33 -12.75
CA LEU A 134 -22.69 -26.72 -12.59
C LEU A 134 -21.78 -26.86 -11.37
N THR A 135 -21.56 -28.11 -10.93
CA THR A 135 -20.60 -28.44 -9.86
C THR A 135 -19.22 -27.86 -10.18
N ALA A 136 -18.58 -27.26 -9.17
CA ALA A 136 -17.26 -26.67 -9.31
C ALA A 136 -16.18 -27.76 -9.37
N ASN A 137 -15.19 -27.57 -10.25
CA ASN A 137 -13.93 -28.29 -10.19
C ASN A 137 -12.97 -27.56 -9.25
N GLU A 138 -12.27 -28.29 -8.38
CA GLU A 138 -11.28 -27.74 -7.46
C GLU A 138 -9.86 -28.15 -7.86
N TYR A 139 -8.94 -27.20 -7.81
CA TYR A 139 -7.53 -27.39 -8.15
C TYR A 139 -6.64 -26.79 -7.07
N ARG A 140 -5.57 -27.49 -6.70
CA ARG A 140 -4.60 -27.03 -5.69
C ARG A 140 -3.33 -26.51 -6.35
N PHE A 141 -2.76 -25.46 -5.76
CA PHE A 141 -1.50 -24.85 -6.19
C PHE A 141 -0.69 -24.40 -4.99
N THR A 142 0.59 -24.10 -5.23
CA THR A 142 1.47 -23.51 -4.21
C THR A 142 2.01 -22.18 -4.71
N ALA A 143 1.90 -21.14 -3.89
CA ALA A 143 2.47 -19.84 -4.17
C ALA A 143 4.00 -19.91 -4.29
N ALA A 144 4.58 -18.85 -4.88
CA ALA A 144 6.03 -18.69 -4.86
C ALA A 144 6.54 -18.66 -3.41
N GLY A 145 7.75 -19.13 -3.17
CA GLY A 145 8.39 -19.04 -1.86
C GLY A 145 9.33 -17.85 -1.79
N TYR A 146 9.32 -17.14 -0.67
CA TYR A 146 10.31 -16.13 -0.33
C TYR A 146 11.62 -16.88 -0.13
N THR A 147 12.54 -16.71 -1.07
CA THR A 147 13.70 -17.60 -1.14
C THR A 147 14.68 -17.28 -0.02
N ALA A 148 15.46 -18.28 0.39
CA ALA A 148 16.56 -18.06 1.33
C ALA A 148 17.49 -16.94 0.83
N ALA A 149 17.78 -16.89 -0.48
CA ALA A 149 18.59 -15.83 -1.07
C ALA A 149 17.99 -14.45 -0.81
N GLN A 150 16.70 -14.25 -1.09
CA GLN A 150 15.97 -13.00 -0.85
C GLN A 150 15.84 -12.63 0.63
N SER A 151 15.94 -13.61 1.54
CA SER A 151 15.84 -13.43 2.99
C SER A 151 17.21 -13.40 3.71
N THR A 152 18.32 -13.63 3.01
CA THR A 152 19.63 -13.70 3.66
C THR A 152 20.23 -12.33 3.93
N ALA A 153 21.00 -12.24 5.03
CA ALA A 153 21.85 -11.10 5.32
C ALA A 153 22.88 -10.80 4.21
N ALA A 154 23.20 -11.77 3.34
CA ALA A 154 24.12 -11.60 2.22
C ALA A 154 23.60 -10.61 1.15
N VAL A 155 22.28 -10.47 1.00
CA VAL A 155 21.64 -9.53 0.05
C VAL A 155 21.44 -8.14 0.67
N LYS A 156 21.54 -8.01 2.00
CA LYS A 156 21.32 -6.76 2.76
C LYS A 156 20.09 -5.98 2.28
N PRO A 157 18.87 -6.53 2.42
CA PRO A 157 17.66 -5.82 1.97
C PRO A 157 17.43 -4.50 2.75
N TRP A 158 17.99 -4.40 3.96
CA TRP A 158 18.16 -3.13 4.67
C TRP A 158 19.51 -2.50 4.31
N SER A 159 19.51 -1.20 4.03
CA SER A 159 20.75 -0.43 3.95
C SER A 159 21.48 -0.44 5.31
N ASP A 160 22.78 -0.14 5.30
CA ASP A 160 23.46 0.30 6.51
C ASP A 160 22.77 1.57 7.07
N PRO A 161 22.81 1.83 8.39
CA PRO A 161 22.18 3.00 8.99
C PRO A 161 22.74 4.31 8.41
N ILE A 162 21.84 5.25 8.14
CA ILE A 162 22.11 6.55 7.55
C ILE A 162 21.95 7.60 8.65
N ALA A 163 23.04 8.24 9.04
CA ALA A 163 23.00 9.30 10.04
C ALA A 163 22.18 10.50 9.55
N LEU A 164 21.37 11.07 10.46
CA LEU A 164 20.57 12.26 10.25
C LEU A 164 20.96 13.34 11.28
N PRO A 165 20.74 14.63 10.99
CA PRO A 165 21.10 15.71 11.89
C PRO A 165 20.13 15.88 13.07
N LEU A 166 19.05 15.08 13.10
CA LEU A 166 17.98 15.09 14.09
C LEU A 166 17.31 13.73 14.18
N VAL A 167 16.54 13.48 15.24
CA VAL A 167 15.61 12.34 15.35
C VAL A 167 14.36 12.67 14.54
N PRO A 168 14.09 11.99 13.40
CA PRO A 168 12.94 12.31 12.57
C PRO A 168 11.64 11.73 13.18
N ALA A 169 11.08 12.45 14.16
CA ALA A 169 9.79 12.10 14.78
C ALA A 169 8.60 12.36 13.83
N SER A 170 8.83 13.11 12.76
CA SER A 170 7.86 13.36 11.71
C SER A 170 8.54 13.45 10.35
N ALA A 171 7.83 13.06 9.30
CA ALA A 171 8.32 13.10 7.93
C ALA A 171 7.22 13.38 6.90
N ALA A 172 7.58 13.94 5.75
CA ALA A 172 6.70 14.10 4.60
C ALA A 172 7.45 13.91 3.28
N ASN A 173 6.78 13.31 2.29
CA ASN A 173 7.28 13.22 0.91
C ASN A 173 7.29 14.60 0.24
N LEU A 174 8.34 14.90 -0.51
CA LEU A 174 8.40 16.07 -1.39
C LEU A 174 8.26 15.66 -2.88
N PRO A 175 7.74 16.54 -3.76
CA PRO A 175 7.44 16.20 -5.15
C PRO A 175 8.67 15.80 -5.98
N ASP A 176 9.85 16.27 -5.57
CA ASP A 176 11.15 15.99 -6.20
C ASP A 176 11.79 14.67 -5.73
N GLY A 177 11.13 13.93 -4.82
CA GLY A 177 11.61 12.66 -4.27
C GLY A 177 12.43 12.79 -3.00
N LYS A 178 12.72 14.01 -2.53
CA LYS A 178 13.30 14.24 -1.21
C LYS A 178 12.24 14.08 -0.12
N LEU A 179 12.70 14.05 1.12
CA LEU A 179 11.84 14.00 2.30
C LEU A 179 12.10 15.21 3.18
N LEU A 180 11.03 15.84 3.65
CA LEU A 180 11.08 16.78 4.76
C LEU A 180 10.98 15.98 6.06
N LEU A 181 11.98 16.13 6.94
CA LEU A 181 12.06 15.48 8.25
C LEU A 181 12.08 16.55 9.32
N TRP A 182 11.47 16.30 10.48
CA TRP A 182 11.61 17.22 11.62
C TRP A 182 11.46 16.53 12.97
N ALA A 183 12.03 17.21 13.96
CA ALA A 183 12.04 16.82 15.35
C ALA A 183 11.10 17.76 16.14
N ALA A 184 11.66 18.59 17.01
CA ALA A 184 10.96 19.59 17.80
C ALA A 184 11.81 20.87 17.86
N ARG A 185 11.76 21.59 18.99
CA ARG A 185 12.67 22.71 19.28
C ARG A 185 14.13 22.33 19.51
N SER A 186 14.45 21.04 19.50
CA SER A 186 15.81 20.50 19.56
C SER A 186 15.90 19.29 18.62
N PRO A 187 17.08 18.98 18.06
CA PRO A 187 17.29 17.79 17.25
C PRO A 187 17.00 16.46 17.97
N THR A 188 17.07 16.44 19.30
CA THR A 188 16.98 15.21 20.13
C THR A 188 15.99 15.32 21.28
N SER A 189 15.33 16.46 21.49
CA SER A 189 14.36 16.63 22.57
C SER A 189 13.25 17.60 22.21
N PHE A 190 12.15 17.55 22.95
CA PHE A 190 11.01 18.44 22.78
C PHE A 190 10.75 19.29 24.03
N SER A 191 9.85 20.27 23.89
CA SER A 191 9.26 21.05 24.97
C SER A 191 7.85 21.43 24.57
N THR A 192 7.00 21.72 25.57
CA THR A 192 5.68 22.32 25.36
C THR A 192 5.68 23.82 25.70
N SER A 193 6.84 24.39 26.07
CA SER A 193 6.97 25.83 26.35
C SER A 193 6.81 26.64 25.07
N SER A 194 5.85 27.57 25.05
CA SER A 194 5.59 28.48 23.93
C SER A 194 6.54 29.69 23.86
N SER A 195 7.49 29.82 24.80
CA SER A 195 8.45 30.92 24.82
C SER A 195 9.51 30.85 23.71
N GLU A 196 9.64 29.72 23.02
CA GLU A 196 10.72 29.43 22.06
C GLU A 196 10.17 28.82 20.77
N ALA A 197 9.43 29.60 20.00
CA ALA A 197 8.57 29.09 18.92
C ALA A 197 9.32 28.77 17.59
N TYR A 198 10.18 27.75 17.59
CA TYR A 198 10.91 27.29 16.40
C TYR A 198 11.08 25.78 16.31
N THR A 199 11.30 25.25 15.10
CA THR A 199 11.41 23.80 14.85
C THR A 199 12.70 23.46 14.09
N TYR A 200 13.40 22.41 14.51
CA TYR A 200 14.50 21.80 13.75
C TYR A 200 13.95 20.84 12.69
N THR A 201 14.30 21.12 11.45
CA THR A 201 13.91 20.37 10.26
C THR A 201 15.15 19.94 9.47
N SER A 202 14.97 19.04 8.52
CA SER A 202 16.00 18.58 7.60
C SER A 202 15.36 18.15 6.29
N VAL A 203 15.96 18.52 5.16
CA VAL A 203 15.60 17.94 3.87
C VAL A 203 16.58 16.81 3.57
N PHE A 204 16.07 15.59 3.48
CA PHE A 204 16.83 14.39 3.20
C PHE A 204 16.64 13.93 1.76
N ASP A 205 17.73 13.72 1.04
CA ASP A 205 17.75 13.13 -0.29
C ASP A 205 18.09 11.63 -0.17
N PRO A 206 17.12 10.72 -0.44
CA PRO A 206 17.34 9.28 -0.31
C PRO A 206 18.21 8.69 -1.43
N ALA A 207 18.41 9.40 -2.54
CA ALA A 207 19.25 8.94 -3.65
C ALA A 207 20.73 9.17 -3.34
N THR A 208 21.09 10.34 -2.82
CA THR A 208 22.46 10.68 -2.41
C THR A 208 22.76 10.34 -0.95
N ARG A 209 21.73 10.06 -0.15
CA ARG A 209 21.80 9.85 1.31
C ARG A 209 22.36 11.06 2.06
N THR A 210 22.08 12.26 1.56
CA THR A 210 22.53 13.52 2.18
C THR A 210 21.37 14.24 2.83
N SER A 211 21.67 14.98 3.90
CA SER A 211 20.69 15.81 4.62
C SER A 211 21.24 17.21 4.86
N GLY A 212 20.35 18.20 4.87
CA GLY A 212 20.68 19.58 5.22
C GLY A 212 19.80 20.07 6.37
N PRO A 213 20.35 20.40 7.55
CA PRO A 213 19.55 20.89 8.67
C PRO A 213 19.05 22.31 8.40
N LEU A 214 17.84 22.61 8.88
CA LEU A 214 17.25 23.94 8.83
C LEU A 214 16.46 24.20 10.12
N THR A 215 16.71 25.35 10.75
CA THR A 215 15.88 25.83 11.85
C THR A 215 14.80 26.76 11.32
N VAL A 216 13.55 26.47 11.64
CA VAL A 216 12.38 27.23 11.20
C VAL A 216 11.89 28.10 12.33
N THR A 217 12.18 29.40 12.26
CA THR A 217 11.70 30.43 13.20
C THR A 217 10.59 31.30 12.61
N ALA A 218 10.52 31.39 11.28
CA ALA A 218 9.66 32.34 10.56
C ALA A 218 8.16 32.15 10.84
N THR A 219 7.73 30.95 11.25
CA THR A 219 6.33 30.65 11.54
C THR A 219 5.93 30.89 13.00
N GLY A 220 6.90 31.03 13.91
CA GLY A 220 6.63 31.06 15.35
C GLY A 220 5.93 29.78 15.82
N HIS A 221 6.37 28.60 15.38
CA HIS A 221 5.69 27.33 15.62
C HIS A 221 6.69 26.19 15.93
N GLN A 222 6.59 25.62 17.13
CA GLN A 222 7.12 24.30 17.51
C GLN A 222 6.18 23.19 17.06
N MET A 223 6.57 22.50 15.99
CA MET A 223 5.73 21.57 15.24
C MET A 223 5.83 20.11 15.72
N PHE A 224 6.19 19.89 16.99
CA PHE A 224 6.21 18.56 17.59
C PHE A 224 4.82 18.15 18.05
N CYS A 225 4.45 16.87 17.92
CA CYS A 225 3.10 16.35 18.16
C CYS A 225 1.96 16.91 17.27
N PRO A 226 2.17 17.24 15.98
CA PRO A 226 1.17 17.94 15.18
C PRO A 226 0.15 16.98 14.54
N GLY A 227 -0.90 17.55 13.94
CA GLY A 227 -1.65 16.93 12.86
C GLY A 227 -1.03 17.28 11.51
N LEU A 228 -0.93 16.30 10.61
CA LEU A 228 -0.31 16.43 9.28
C LEU A 228 -1.26 16.10 8.14
N SER A 229 -1.14 16.83 7.03
CA SER A 229 -1.88 16.57 5.78
C SER A 229 -1.16 17.17 4.58
N MET A 230 -1.11 16.42 3.47
CA MET A 230 -0.61 16.91 2.18
C MET A 230 -1.70 17.68 1.42
N LEU A 231 -1.46 18.93 1.06
CA LEU A 231 -2.41 19.78 0.33
C LEU A 231 -2.43 19.49 -1.17
N ALA A 232 -3.43 20.07 -1.87
CA ALA A 232 -3.66 19.90 -3.30
C ALA A 232 -2.45 20.34 -4.17
N ASP A 233 -1.74 21.38 -3.75
CA ASP A 233 -0.56 21.91 -4.44
C ASP A 233 0.73 21.14 -4.09
N GLY A 234 0.67 20.17 -3.17
CA GLY A 234 1.83 19.42 -2.69
C GLY A 234 2.47 19.98 -1.42
N SER A 235 1.97 21.09 -0.89
CA SER A 235 2.43 21.65 0.37
C SER A 235 2.08 20.75 1.55
N VAL A 236 2.84 20.85 2.63
CA VAL A 236 2.58 20.10 3.88
C VAL A 236 1.92 21.04 4.88
N LEU A 237 0.68 20.77 5.27
CA LEU A 237 0.00 21.48 6.35
C LEU A 237 0.31 20.81 7.68
N VAL A 238 0.81 21.61 8.62
CA VAL A 238 1.20 21.19 9.97
C VAL A 238 0.41 22.01 10.97
N SER A 239 -0.45 21.36 11.76
CA SER A 239 -1.35 22.03 12.70
C SER A 239 -1.12 21.57 14.14
N GLY A 240 -1.20 22.51 15.08
CA GLY A 240 -1.05 22.25 16.51
C GLY A 240 0.30 21.63 16.89
N GLY A 241 0.32 20.95 18.04
CA GLY A 241 1.54 20.39 18.62
C GLY A 241 1.98 21.11 19.89
N SER A 242 3.29 21.27 20.06
CA SER A 242 3.86 22.03 21.19
C SER A 242 3.32 23.47 21.23
N ASP A 243 3.22 24.15 20.08
CA ASP A 243 2.43 25.39 19.97
C ASP A 243 1.01 25.07 19.48
N ALA A 244 0.18 24.57 20.39
CA ALA A 244 -1.07 23.87 20.11
C ALA A 244 -2.10 24.60 19.23
N ALA A 245 -2.05 25.93 19.10
CA ALA A 245 -2.97 26.70 18.27
C ALA A 245 -2.44 27.01 16.86
N MET A 246 -1.14 26.80 16.62
CA MET A 246 -0.46 27.29 15.43
C MET A 246 -0.72 26.39 14.22
N THR A 247 -0.58 26.97 13.02
CA THR A 247 -0.57 26.22 11.76
C THR A 247 0.58 26.74 10.93
N SER A 248 1.37 25.84 10.36
CA SER A 248 2.46 26.11 9.43
C SER A 248 2.19 25.37 8.12
N ILE A 249 2.63 25.93 7.00
CA ILE A 249 2.56 25.30 5.69
C ILE A 249 3.95 25.32 5.08
N TYR A 250 4.48 24.14 4.76
CA TYR A 250 5.71 24.03 3.97
C TYR A 250 5.36 23.97 2.50
N ASP A 251 5.86 24.93 1.72
CA ASP A 251 5.73 24.95 0.26
C ASP A 251 7.02 24.42 -0.38
N PRO A 252 7.01 23.23 -1.00
CA PRO A 252 8.18 22.65 -1.64
C PRO A 252 8.63 23.41 -2.90
N ALA A 253 7.75 24.15 -3.56
CA ALA A 253 8.12 24.95 -4.74
C ALA A 253 8.93 26.19 -4.34
N LEU A 254 8.68 26.74 -3.15
CA LEU A 254 9.43 27.87 -2.59
C LEU A 254 10.57 27.43 -1.66
N GLY A 255 10.60 26.16 -1.26
CA GLY A 255 11.58 25.62 -0.29
C GLY A 255 11.46 26.27 1.09
N GLY A 256 10.25 26.68 1.49
CA GLY A 256 10.05 27.56 2.63
C GLY A 256 8.77 27.31 3.41
N TRP A 257 8.67 27.95 4.57
CA TRP A 257 7.55 27.84 5.49
C TRP A 257 6.75 29.14 5.57
N ALA A 258 5.43 29.03 5.63
CA ALA A 258 4.52 30.13 5.86
C ALA A 258 3.59 29.85 7.04
N THR A 259 3.22 30.90 7.78
CA THR A 259 2.20 30.81 8.84
C THR A 259 0.81 30.67 8.23
N GLY A 260 0.04 29.70 8.70
CA GLY A 260 -1.38 29.52 8.37
C GLY A 260 -2.29 30.17 9.42
N ALA A 261 -3.60 30.16 9.15
CA ALA A 261 -4.59 30.55 10.14
C ALA A 261 -4.51 29.64 11.38
N LYS A 262 -4.64 30.21 12.57
CA LYS A 262 -4.65 29.44 13.82
C LYS A 262 -5.86 28.52 13.89
N LEU A 263 -5.69 27.36 14.54
CA LEU A 263 -6.80 26.52 14.95
C LEU A 263 -7.73 27.32 15.89
N GLY A 264 -9.03 27.11 15.78
CA GLY A 264 -10.00 27.65 16.74
C GLY A 264 -9.92 26.92 18.08
N ILE A 265 -9.53 25.64 18.07
CA ILE A 265 -9.30 24.83 19.27
C ILE A 265 -7.84 24.38 19.28
N PRO A 266 -7.02 24.78 20.26
CA PRO A 266 -5.64 24.32 20.37
C PRO A 266 -5.56 22.80 20.58
N ARG A 267 -4.68 22.09 19.88
CA ARG A 267 -4.57 20.61 19.89
C ARG A 267 -3.12 20.15 19.78
N ALA A 268 -2.88 18.90 20.19
CA ALA A 268 -1.71 18.12 19.82
C ALA A 268 -2.03 16.62 19.91
N TYR A 269 -1.38 15.79 19.09
CA TYR A 269 -1.73 14.38 18.84
C TYR A 269 -3.09 14.15 18.17
N GLN A 270 -3.72 15.21 17.69
CA GLN A 270 -4.83 15.09 16.78
C GLN A 270 -4.39 14.42 15.49
N SER A 271 -5.34 13.86 14.77
CA SER A 271 -5.13 13.48 13.38
C SER A 271 -5.91 14.41 12.47
N SER A 272 -5.32 14.69 11.32
CA SER A 272 -5.93 15.47 10.25
C SER A 272 -5.90 14.67 8.95
N THR A 273 -6.87 14.88 8.06
CA THR A 273 -6.90 14.25 6.74
C THR A 273 -7.37 15.25 5.68
N THR A 274 -6.75 15.17 4.50
CA THR A 274 -7.20 15.92 3.33
C THR A 274 -8.51 15.34 2.81
N MET A 275 -9.42 16.22 2.39
CA MET A 275 -10.74 15.87 1.88
C MET A 275 -10.82 15.99 0.37
N SER A 276 -11.90 15.48 -0.22
CA SER A 276 -12.12 15.44 -1.67
C SER A 276 -12.23 16.81 -2.35
N ASP A 277 -12.45 17.88 -1.58
CA ASP A 277 -12.45 19.28 -2.02
C ASP A 277 -11.10 19.99 -1.80
N GLY A 278 -10.11 19.30 -1.23
CA GLY A 278 -8.79 19.85 -0.88
C GLY A 278 -8.72 20.54 0.48
N SER A 279 -9.85 20.69 1.18
CA SER A 279 -9.89 21.14 2.57
C SER A 279 -9.30 20.07 3.50
N VAL A 280 -8.96 20.43 4.74
CA VAL A 280 -8.39 19.50 5.73
C VAL A 280 -9.30 19.42 6.95
N PHE A 281 -9.73 18.21 7.30
CA PHE A 281 -10.48 17.94 8.53
C PHE A 281 -9.54 17.48 9.65
N THR A 282 -9.79 17.91 10.89
CA THR A 282 -9.07 17.46 12.08
C THR A 282 -10.00 17.26 13.27
N VAL A 283 -9.68 16.32 14.17
CA VAL A 283 -10.45 16.07 15.41
C VAL A 283 -9.55 15.44 16.49
N GLY A 284 -9.93 15.60 17.75
CA GLY A 284 -9.18 15.05 18.89
C GLY A 284 -7.90 15.83 19.19
N GLY A 285 -7.02 15.22 20.00
CA GLY A 285 -5.70 15.74 20.33
C GLY A 285 -5.62 16.49 21.65
N SER A 286 -5.71 15.77 22.76
CA SER A 286 -5.62 16.30 24.13
C SER A 286 -4.22 16.25 24.74
N TRP A 287 -3.17 15.94 23.96
CA TRP A 287 -1.80 15.91 24.48
C TRP A 287 -1.32 17.29 24.96
N ASN A 288 -1.74 18.37 24.31
CA ASN A 288 -1.43 19.75 24.68
C ASN A 288 -2.54 20.72 24.26
N GLY A 289 -2.56 21.93 24.84
CA GLY A 289 -3.60 22.94 24.57
C GLY A 289 -4.91 22.71 25.34
N GLY A 290 -4.84 22.01 26.48
CA GLY A 290 -5.99 21.62 27.31
C GLY A 290 -6.51 20.21 27.01
N GLN A 291 -7.19 19.57 27.96
CA GLN A 291 -7.74 18.22 27.82
C GLN A 291 -9.24 18.24 27.52
N GLY A 292 -9.68 17.42 26.56
CA GLY A 292 -11.07 17.38 26.09
C GLY A 292 -11.47 18.61 25.28
N GLY A 293 -12.73 18.64 24.82
CA GLY A 293 -13.29 19.76 24.05
C GLY A 293 -12.75 19.86 22.61
N LYS A 294 -12.09 18.81 22.12
CA LYS A 294 -11.36 18.81 20.84
C LYS A 294 -12.24 18.48 19.65
N ASN A 295 -13.37 19.18 19.50
CA ASN A 295 -14.38 18.96 18.43
C ASN A 295 -13.79 18.93 17.02
N GLY A 296 -14.53 18.53 16.00
CA GLY A 296 -14.07 18.60 14.62
C GLY A 296 -13.79 20.05 14.18
N GLU A 297 -12.73 20.27 13.41
CA GLU A 297 -12.47 21.53 12.70
C GLU A 297 -12.12 21.24 11.24
N VAL A 298 -12.46 22.18 10.35
CA VAL A 298 -12.11 22.11 8.92
C VAL A 298 -11.33 23.35 8.54
N TRP A 299 -10.15 23.15 7.97
CA TRP A 299 -9.41 24.17 7.25
C TRP A 299 -9.91 24.21 5.81
N SER A 300 -10.41 25.36 5.37
CA SER A 300 -10.91 25.55 4.02
C SER A 300 -9.77 25.81 3.04
N ALA A 301 -9.72 25.06 1.94
CA ALA A 301 -8.75 25.31 0.87
C ALA A 301 -8.95 26.66 0.16
N SER A 302 -10.18 27.16 0.07
CA SER A 302 -10.49 28.41 -0.64
C SER A 302 -10.22 29.66 0.19
N THR A 303 -10.53 29.64 1.48
CA THR A 303 -10.32 30.81 2.37
C THR A 303 -9.05 30.72 3.19
N ARG A 304 -8.43 29.54 3.26
CA ARG A 304 -7.25 29.23 4.10
C ARG A 304 -7.48 29.49 5.59
N THR A 305 -8.71 29.35 6.07
CA THR A 305 -9.11 29.55 7.48
C THR A 305 -9.71 28.29 8.09
N TRP A 306 -9.61 28.16 9.40
CA TRP A 306 -10.29 27.11 10.17
C TRP A 306 -11.72 27.51 10.54
N ARG A 307 -12.60 26.53 10.62
CA ARG A 307 -13.93 26.64 11.23
C ARG A 307 -14.25 25.41 12.08
N THR A 308 -14.95 25.62 13.18
CA THR A 308 -15.39 24.54 14.07
C THR A 308 -16.66 23.86 13.58
N LEU A 309 -16.74 22.54 13.79
CA LEU A 309 -17.88 21.70 13.53
C LEU A 309 -18.59 21.36 14.85
N ALA A 310 -19.61 22.15 15.23
CA ALA A 310 -20.35 21.93 16.47
C ALA A 310 -21.04 20.56 16.55
N GLY A 311 -21.38 19.95 15.42
CA GLY A 311 -21.98 18.61 15.34
C GLY A 311 -20.98 17.46 15.28
N VAL A 312 -19.67 17.74 15.40
CA VAL A 312 -18.62 16.71 15.52
C VAL A 312 -17.93 16.85 16.89
N PRO A 313 -18.61 16.55 18.00
CA PRO A 313 -17.97 16.56 19.30
C PRO A 313 -16.95 15.42 19.40
N ALA A 314 -15.77 15.69 19.97
CA ALA A 314 -14.77 14.65 20.24
C ALA A 314 -14.94 14.00 21.63
N HIS A 315 -15.88 14.49 22.43
CA HIS A 315 -16.07 14.03 23.81
C HIS A 315 -16.47 12.56 23.88
N MET A 316 -15.96 11.89 24.92
CA MET A 316 -16.55 10.69 25.50
C MET A 316 -17.94 11.06 26.05
N PRO A 317 -19.08 10.53 25.55
CA PRO A 317 -20.22 10.41 26.43
C PRO A 317 -19.82 9.42 27.54
N ASP A 318 -20.44 9.61 28.70
CA ASP A 318 -20.51 8.64 29.80
C ASP A 318 -20.34 7.19 29.30
N ALA A 319 -19.45 6.43 29.95
CA ALA A 319 -19.17 5.03 29.64
C ALA A 319 -20.43 4.13 29.65
N SER A 320 -21.56 4.63 30.16
CA SER A 320 -22.87 3.98 30.09
C SER A 320 -23.60 4.12 28.73
N ASN A 321 -23.22 5.07 27.86
CA ASN A 321 -23.92 5.32 26.61
C ASN A 321 -23.43 4.42 25.46
N VAL A 322 -23.98 3.21 25.45
CA VAL A 322 -23.78 2.21 24.38
C VAL A 322 -24.50 2.56 23.05
N SER A 323 -25.35 3.59 23.03
CA SER A 323 -26.16 3.92 21.85
C SER A 323 -25.49 4.88 20.86
N ASN A 324 -24.45 5.61 21.28
CA ASN A 324 -23.65 6.48 20.43
C ASN A 324 -22.19 6.52 20.93
N PRO A 325 -21.39 5.47 20.69
CA PRO A 325 -20.02 5.40 21.19
C PRO A 325 -19.17 6.58 20.69
N PRO A 326 -18.24 7.08 21.52
CA PRO A 326 -17.39 8.22 21.17
C PRO A 326 -16.36 7.91 20.08
N LEU A 327 -15.83 8.98 19.47
CA LEU A 327 -14.57 8.93 18.70
C LEU A 327 -13.39 8.57 19.62
N ALA A 328 -13.38 9.13 20.83
CA ALA A 328 -12.37 8.82 21.83
C ALA A 328 -12.53 7.39 22.38
N GLY A 329 -11.43 6.75 22.74
CA GLY A 329 -11.42 5.42 23.33
C GLY A 329 -11.18 5.41 24.85
N PRO A 330 -11.42 4.26 25.51
CA PRO A 330 -11.33 4.09 26.96
C PRO A 330 -9.89 3.88 27.44
N ASP A 331 -8.97 4.78 27.10
CA ASP A 331 -7.58 4.71 27.58
C ASP A 331 -7.51 4.92 29.10
N ALA A 332 -6.62 4.20 29.79
CA ALA A 332 -6.40 4.33 31.22
C ALA A 332 -5.99 5.75 31.67
N ALA A 333 -5.34 6.53 30.79
CA ALA A 333 -5.02 7.93 31.03
C ALA A 333 -6.20 8.89 30.72
N GLY A 334 -7.39 8.36 30.45
CA GLY A 334 -8.58 9.13 30.10
C GLY A 334 -8.42 9.88 28.78
N VAL A 335 -9.10 11.03 28.66
CA VAL A 335 -9.15 11.80 27.41
C VAL A 335 -7.78 12.29 26.95
N TYR A 336 -6.81 12.46 27.85
CA TYR A 336 -5.42 12.83 27.50
C TYR A 336 -4.79 11.90 26.46
N ARG A 337 -5.18 10.62 26.46
CA ARG A 337 -4.79 9.64 25.44
C ARG A 337 -5.95 9.20 24.56
N GLY A 338 -7.16 9.11 25.12
CA GLY A 338 -8.32 8.53 24.48
C GLY A 338 -8.73 9.20 23.16
N ASP A 339 -8.47 10.50 22.98
CA ASP A 339 -8.84 11.24 21.77
C ASP A 339 -7.67 11.48 20.78
N ASN A 340 -6.57 10.74 20.92
CA ASN A 340 -5.39 10.90 20.08
C ASN A 340 -5.40 9.97 18.85
N HIS A 341 -4.61 10.33 17.83
CA HIS A 341 -4.18 9.44 16.75
C HIS A 341 -5.30 8.73 15.98
N MET A 342 -6.36 9.48 15.66
CA MET A 342 -7.54 9.01 14.92
C MET A 342 -7.17 8.52 13.51
N TRP A 343 -7.71 7.37 13.10
CA TRP A 343 -7.49 6.77 11.79
C TRP A 343 -8.50 7.34 10.80
N LEU A 344 -8.15 8.49 10.23
CA LEU A 344 -9.03 9.26 9.36
C LEU A 344 -8.73 9.02 7.88
N PHE A 345 -9.78 8.80 7.10
CA PHE A 345 -9.71 8.66 5.64
C PHE A 345 -10.73 9.57 4.96
N GLY A 346 -10.25 10.61 4.26
CA GLY A 346 -11.10 11.45 3.43
C GLY A 346 -11.79 10.66 2.31
N ALA A 347 -13.08 10.92 2.14
CA ALA A 347 -13.97 10.34 1.13
C ALA A 347 -14.70 11.43 0.32
N ALA A 348 -15.54 11.02 -0.63
CA ALA A 348 -16.25 11.93 -1.53
C ALA A 348 -17.27 12.79 -0.77
N GLY A 349 -17.62 13.96 -1.33
CA GLY A 349 -18.79 14.73 -0.88
C GLY A 349 -18.70 15.31 0.53
N GLY A 350 -17.49 15.56 1.05
CA GLY A 350 -17.27 16.11 2.39
C GLY A 350 -17.34 15.08 3.53
N TRP A 351 -17.29 13.79 3.19
CA TRP A 351 -17.26 12.72 4.18
C TRP A 351 -15.83 12.36 4.60
N VAL A 352 -15.67 11.98 5.86
CA VAL A 352 -14.46 11.37 6.42
C VAL A 352 -14.84 10.08 7.12
N PHE A 353 -14.12 9.00 6.86
CA PHE A 353 -14.26 7.75 7.59
C PHE A 353 -13.28 7.73 8.77
N HIS A 354 -13.78 7.40 9.96
CA HIS A 354 -13.00 7.15 11.16
C HIS A 354 -12.98 5.65 11.44
N ALA A 355 -11.82 5.02 11.25
CA ALA A 355 -11.63 3.57 11.39
C ALA A 355 -11.24 3.11 12.81
N GLY A 356 -10.84 4.05 13.68
CA GLY A 356 -10.31 3.80 15.02
C GLY A 356 -9.47 4.98 15.53
N PRO A 357 -8.81 4.89 16.70
CA PRO A 357 -8.49 3.65 17.43
C PRO A 357 -9.64 3.07 18.26
N ALA A 358 -10.72 3.84 18.51
CA ALA A 358 -11.94 3.30 19.12
C ALA A 358 -12.44 2.05 18.39
N ALA A 359 -13.05 1.11 19.12
CA ALA A 359 -13.63 -0.09 18.50
C ALA A 359 -14.81 0.28 17.56
N ALA A 360 -15.55 1.32 17.90
CA ALA A 360 -16.59 1.91 17.07
C ALA A 360 -15.99 2.74 15.93
N MET A 361 -16.50 2.51 14.73
CA MET A 361 -16.17 3.25 13.52
C MET A 361 -17.27 4.25 13.20
N HIS A 362 -16.92 5.31 12.48
CA HIS A 362 -17.85 6.39 12.19
C HIS A 362 -17.69 6.94 10.78
N TRP A 363 -18.81 7.39 10.20
CA TRP A 363 -18.82 8.36 9.13
C TRP A 363 -18.97 9.76 9.72
N ILE A 364 -18.08 10.67 9.35
CA ILE A 364 -18.11 12.06 9.78
C ILE A 364 -18.51 12.91 8.58
N ASP A 365 -19.66 13.57 8.69
CA ASP A 365 -20.06 14.62 7.77
C ASP A 365 -19.37 15.92 8.18
N THR A 366 -18.61 16.54 7.29
CA THR A 366 -17.90 17.79 7.58
C THR A 366 -18.63 19.03 7.07
N ARG A 367 -19.75 18.86 6.36
CA ARG A 367 -20.54 19.96 5.78
C ARG A 367 -21.34 20.69 6.86
N GLY A 368 -21.64 21.97 6.64
CA GLY A 368 -22.38 22.78 7.62
C GLY A 368 -21.73 22.73 9.00
N SER A 369 -22.50 22.42 10.04
CA SER A 369 -22.01 22.20 11.41
C SER A 369 -21.31 20.86 11.63
N GLY A 370 -21.36 19.95 10.65
CA GLY A 370 -20.91 18.58 10.71
C GLY A 370 -21.83 17.65 11.51
N ALA A 371 -21.57 16.34 11.42
CA ALA A 371 -22.27 15.28 12.14
C ALA A 371 -21.40 14.01 12.25
N ILE A 372 -21.65 13.18 13.27
CA ILE A 372 -21.06 11.84 13.41
C ILE A 372 -22.17 10.81 13.24
N LEU A 373 -21.96 9.86 12.35
CA LEU A 373 -22.86 8.74 12.10
C LEU A 373 -22.13 7.43 12.44
N GLN A 374 -22.80 6.56 13.20
CA GLN A 374 -22.27 5.25 13.57
C GLN A 374 -22.08 4.37 12.33
N ALA A 375 -20.92 3.75 12.23
CA ALA A 375 -20.58 2.79 11.17
C ALA A 375 -20.31 1.38 11.72
N GLY A 376 -20.77 1.10 12.93
CA GLY A 376 -20.63 -0.21 13.58
C GLY A 376 -19.25 -0.44 14.20
N LEU A 377 -19.05 -1.64 14.74
CA LEU A 377 -17.81 -2.05 15.39
C LEU A 377 -16.82 -2.61 14.37
N ARG A 378 -15.52 -2.48 14.67
CA ARG A 378 -14.44 -3.15 13.94
C ARG A 378 -14.38 -4.65 14.27
N SER A 379 -15.46 -5.37 13.98
CA SER A 379 -15.65 -6.78 14.33
C SER A 379 -15.43 -7.01 15.84
N ASP A 380 -14.50 -7.90 16.21
CA ASP A 380 -14.11 -8.25 17.57
C ASP A 380 -12.84 -7.49 18.03
N ASP A 381 -12.37 -6.52 17.24
CA ASP A 381 -11.19 -5.73 17.59
C ASP A 381 -11.55 -4.72 18.69
N PRO A 382 -10.83 -4.71 19.82
CA PRO A 382 -11.06 -3.73 20.88
C PRO A 382 -10.50 -2.36 20.49
N TYR A 383 -10.58 -1.40 21.42
CA TYR A 383 -9.78 -0.19 21.34
C TYR A 383 -8.29 -0.55 21.17
N ALA A 384 -7.65 0.08 20.19
CA ALA A 384 -6.30 -0.28 19.75
C ALA A 384 -5.45 0.97 19.49
N MET A 385 -5.05 1.66 20.55
CA MET A 385 -4.21 2.86 20.44
C MET A 385 -2.84 2.53 19.85
N THR A 386 -2.28 3.46 19.06
CA THR A 386 -0.96 3.35 18.37
C THR A 386 -0.83 2.15 17.41
N ALA A 387 -1.97 1.61 16.96
CA ALA A 387 -2.01 0.75 15.78
C ALA A 387 -1.76 1.57 14.50
N SER A 388 -1.61 0.87 13.38
CA SER A 388 -1.59 1.48 12.05
C SER A 388 -2.83 1.09 11.25
N ALA A 389 -3.32 2.01 10.41
CA ALA A 389 -4.38 1.77 9.45
C ALA A 389 -3.97 2.35 8.10
N VAL A 390 -4.10 1.58 7.02
CA VAL A 390 -3.62 1.95 5.68
C VAL A 390 -4.61 1.57 4.58
N MET A 391 -4.91 2.51 3.68
CA MET A 391 -5.77 2.25 2.51
C MET A 391 -4.95 1.61 1.38
N TYR A 392 -4.91 0.28 1.35
CA TYR A 392 -4.05 -0.48 0.45
C TYR A 392 -4.65 -0.69 -0.96
N ASP A 393 -5.96 -0.49 -1.08
CA ASP A 393 -6.70 -0.43 -2.35
C ASP A 393 -7.89 0.53 -2.18
N VAL A 394 -8.56 0.86 -3.28
CA VAL A 394 -9.75 1.72 -3.28
C VAL A 394 -10.77 1.17 -2.29
N ASN A 395 -11.08 1.96 -1.27
CA ASN A 395 -12.04 1.64 -0.21
C ASN A 395 -11.66 0.46 0.70
N LYS A 396 -10.44 -0.10 0.58
CA LYS A 396 -9.97 -1.21 1.41
C LYS A 396 -8.89 -0.73 2.37
N ILE A 397 -9.17 -0.82 3.66
CA ILE A 397 -8.28 -0.38 4.74
C ILE A 397 -7.81 -1.61 5.51
N LEU A 398 -6.49 -1.75 5.69
CA LEU A 398 -5.88 -2.75 6.54
C LEU A 398 -5.54 -2.11 7.90
N LYS A 399 -6.11 -2.64 8.98
CA LYS A 399 -5.74 -2.32 10.37
C LYS A 399 -4.70 -3.31 10.88
N LEU A 400 -3.70 -2.84 11.61
CA LEU A 400 -2.55 -3.60 12.10
C LEU A 400 -2.20 -3.26 13.54
N GLY A 401 -2.31 -4.23 14.46
CA GLY A 401 -1.75 -4.15 15.81
C GLY A 401 -2.45 -3.18 16.77
N GLY A 402 -1.67 -2.41 17.53
CA GLY A 402 -2.12 -1.49 18.57
C GLY A 402 -2.08 -2.11 19.98
N ALA A 403 -2.45 -1.32 20.98
CA ALA A 403 -2.48 -1.72 22.39
C ALA A 403 -3.75 -1.22 23.08
N PRO A 404 -4.15 -1.83 24.22
CA PRO A 404 -5.33 -1.39 24.97
C PRO A 404 -5.14 0.00 25.60
N ASN A 405 -3.90 0.44 25.84
CA ASN A 405 -3.59 1.79 26.30
C ASN A 405 -2.36 2.32 25.56
N HIS A 406 -2.22 3.63 25.50
CA HIS A 406 -1.05 4.28 24.88
C HIS A 406 0.28 3.90 25.56
N ASP A 407 0.28 3.75 26.89
CA ASP A 407 1.50 3.62 27.70
C ASP A 407 1.57 2.30 28.50
N SER A 408 0.62 1.37 28.32
CA SER A 408 0.64 0.06 29.00
C SER A 408 -0.17 -1.04 28.29
N GLY A 409 0.07 -2.29 28.68
CA GLY A 409 -0.65 -3.47 28.18
C GLY A 409 0.15 -4.27 27.15
N ASN A 410 -0.39 -5.40 26.70
CA ASN A 410 0.24 -6.19 25.64
C ASN A 410 -0.24 -5.71 24.28
N ALA A 411 0.68 -5.56 23.33
CA ALA A 411 0.34 -5.21 21.97
C ALA A 411 -0.39 -6.35 21.26
N PHE A 412 -1.36 -6.01 20.41
CA PHE A 412 -2.10 -6.95 19.59
C PHE A 412 -1.30 -7.33 18.34
N ASN A 413 -1.44 -8.56 17.89
CA ASN A 413 -0.97 -9.03 16.58
C ASN A 413 -2.13 -9.16 15.57
N THR A 414 -3.32 -8.70 15.93
CA THR A 414 -4.52 -8.84 15.11
C THR A 414 -4.49 -7.88 13.93
N ALA A 415 -5.05 -8.35 12.81
CA ALA A 415 -5.21 -7.60 11.59
C ALA A 415 -6.64 -7.71 11.05
N TYR A 416 -7.13 -6.63 10.45
CA TYR A 416 -8.49 -6.56 9.92
C TYR A 416 -8.51 -5.84 8.58
N VAL A 417 -9.32 -6.35 7.65
CA VAL A 417 -9.69 -5.63 6.43
C VAL A 417 -11.04 -4.98 6.67
N ILE A 418 -11.09 -3.66 6.48
CA ILE A 418 -12.30 -2.83 6.51
C ILE A 418 -12.58 -2.39 5.08
N ASP A 419 -13.78 -2.69 4.59
CA ASP A 419 -14.24 -2.29 3.26
C ASP A 419 -15.35 -1.24 3.38
N ILE A 420 -15.03 -0.01 2.99
CA ILE A 420 -15.93 1.14 2.98
C ILE A 420 -16.62 1.34 1.62
N GLY A 421 -16.55 0.35 0.72
CA GLY A 421 -17.05 0.44 -0.65
C GLY A 421 -18.57 0.63 -0.79
N ALA A 422 -19.34 0.38 0.27
CA ALA A 422 -20.77 0.72 0.34
C ALA A 422 -21.00 2.25 0.35
N GLY A 423 -19.95 3.03 0.62
CA GLY A 423 -19.98 4.50 0.63
C GLY A 423 -20.72 5.08 1.84
N PRO A 424 -20.48 6.35 2.18
CA PRO A 424 -21.19 7.01 3.27
C PRO A 424 -22.70 7.17 2.97
N PRO A 425 -23.57 7.06 3.98
CA PRO A 425 -23.27 6.75 5.38
C PRO A 425 -23.36 5.24 5.70
N ASN A 426 -23.32 4.36 4.70
CA ASN A 426 -23.53 2.92 4.91
C ASN A 426 -22.39 2.31 5.74
N PRO A 427 -22.69 1.37 6.65
CA PRO A 427 -21.65 0.71 7.44
C PRO A 427 -20.70 -0.09 6.52
N PRO A 428 -19.38 -0.11 6.83
CA PRO A 428 -18.43 -0.97 6.14
C PRO A 428 -18.68 -2.44 6.44
N THR A 429 -18.07 -3.31 5.64
CA THR A 429 -17.84 -4.70 6.04
C THR A 429 -16.46 -4.82 6.69
N VAL A 430 -16.37 -5.64 7.74
CA VAL A 430 -15.11 -5.85 8.47
C VAL A 430 -14.84 -7.34 8.57
N ARG A 431 -13.60 -7.74 8.30
CA ARG A 431 -13.17 -9.12 8.46
C ARG A 431 -11.81 -9.20 9.12
N LYS A 432 -11.71 -10.07 10.14
CA LYS A 432 -10.44 -10.47 10.74
C LYS A 432 -9.66 -11.33 9.75
N VAL A 433 -8.40 -10.99 9.53
CA VAL A 433 -7.50 -11.74 8.63
C VAL A 433 -6.42 -12.46 9.44
N SER A 434 -5.50 -13.18 8.77
CA SER A 434 -4.40 -13.84 9.47
C SER A 434 -3.64 -12.82 10.34
N PRO A 435 -3.22 -13.20 11.56
CA PRO A 435 -2.50 -12.27 12.43
C PRO A 435 -1.07 -12.05 11.94
N MET A 436 -0.47 -10.94 12.39
CA MET A 436 0.98 -10.74 12.35
C MET A 436 1.68 -11.79 13.23
N ALA A 437 2.95 -12.08 12.91
CA ALA A 437 3.80 -12.93 13.72
C ALA A 437 4.09 -12.32 15.10
N TYR A 438 4.10 -10.99 15.21
CA TYR A 438 4.37 -10.26 16.44
C TYR A 438 3.22 -9.33 16.81
N GLY A 439 2.96 -9.20 18.12
CA GLY A 439 2.14 -8.08 18.62
C GLY A 439 2.93 -6.78 18.49
N ARG A 440 2.32 -5.73 17.92
CA ARG A 440 3.01 -4.45 17.68
C ARG A 440 2.18 -3.25 18.08
N THR A 441 2.80 -2.35 18.83
CA THR A 441 2.31 -1.01 19.21
C THR A 441 3.36 0.02 18.80
N PHE A 442 2.99 1.28 18.57
CA PHE A 442 3.85 2.27 17.90
C PHE A 442 4.33 1.79 16.51
N VAL A 443 3.48 1.02 15.83
CA VAL A 443 3.79 0.37 14.56
C VAL A 443 3.67 1.37 13.41
N ASN A 444 4.54 1.22 12.41
CA ASN A 444 4.40 1.93 11.14
C ASN A 444 4.05 0.93 10.03
N SER A 445 3.22 1.35 9.07
CA SER A 445 2.91 0.58 7.87
C SER A 445 2.95 1.45 6.62
N VAL A 446 3.35 0.84 5.50
CA VAL A 446 3.48 1.49 4.20
C VAL A 446 2.86 0.61 3.12
N VAL A 447 1.87 1.12 2.39
CA VAL A 447 1.35 0.44 1.20
C VAL A 447 2.34 0.55 0.04
N LEU A 448 2.60 -0.58 -0.63
CA LEU A 448 3.51 -0.67 -1.77
C LEU A 448 2.74 -0.60 -3.12
N PRO A 449 3.39 -0.25 -4.24
CA PRO A 449 2.76 -0.16 -5.56
C PRO A 449 1.95 -1.38 -6.02
N ASN A 450 2.35 -2.59 -5.62
CA ASN A 450 1.64 -3.83 -5.94
C ASN A 450 0.44 -4.11 -5.01
N GLY A 451 0.21 -3.29 -3.98
CA GLY A 451 -0.87 -3.45 -3.00
C GLY A 451 -0.49 -4.29 -1.78
N GLU A 452 0.74 -4.82 -1.72
CA GLU A 452 1.26 -5.39 -0.46
C GLU A 452 1.46 -4.28 0.58
N VAL A 453 1.42 -4.63 1.86
CA VAL A 453 1.65 -3.69 2.96
C VAL A 453 2.88 -4.12 3.74
N PHE A 454 3.89 -3.24 3.76
CA PHE A 454 5.08 -3.41 4.58
C PHE A 454 4.81 -2.90 6.00
N VAL A 455 5.16 -3.71 7.00
CA VAL A 455 4.93 -3.42 8.42
C VAL A 455 6.27 -3.48 9.15
N MET A 456 6.57 -2.47 9.96
CA MET A 456 7.88 -2.37 10.61
C MET A 456 7.82 -1.75 12.00
N GLY A 457 8.87 -2.05 12.77
CA GLY A 457 9.10 -1.48 14.08
C GLY A 457 8.00 -1.80 15.10
N GLY A 458 7.88 -0.91 16.06
CA GLY A 458 7.02 -1.06 17.20
C GLY A 458 7.55 -2.02 18.26
N GLN A 459 6.81 -2.10 19.35
CA GLN A 459 7.13 -2.91 20.53
C GLN A 459 6.02 -3.92 20.80
N THR A 460 6.36 -5.03 21.46
CA THR A 460 5.36 -5.98 21.98
C THR A 460 4.64 -5.46 23.23
N GLN A 461 5.18 -4.43 23.88
CA GLN A 461 4.56 -3.67 24.97
C GLN A 461 4.84 -2.18 24.78
N PRO A 462 3.85 -1.28 24.97
CA PRO A 462 4.02 0.14 24.74
C PRO A 462 4.82 0.75 25.89
N VAL A 463 6.10 1.00 25.64
CA VAL A 463 6.99 1.73 26.57
C VAL A 463 7.58 2.90 25.79
N PRO A 464 6.94 4.08 25.82
CA PRO A 464 7.46 5.27 25.15
C PRO A 464 8.92 5.55 25.56
N PHE A 465 9.70 6.11 24.63
CA PHE A 465 11.11 6.50 24.87
C PHE A 465 12.03 5.35 25.31
N SER A 466 11.73 4.12 24.88
CA SER A 466 12.50 2.92 25.20
C SER A 466 12.69 2.02 23.98
N ASP A 467 13.84 1.35 23.93
CA ASP A 467 14.16 0.29 22.97
C ASP A 467 13.80 -1.11 23.49
N SER A 468 13.25 -1.21 24.69
CA SER A 468 12.79 -2.49 25.25
C SER A 468 11.66 -3.06 24.40
N TYR A 469 11.55 -4.39 24.33
CA TYR A 469 10.46 -5.08 23.62
C TYR A 469 10.37 -4.81 22.10
N SER A 470 11.40 -4.23 21.51
CA SER A 470 11.44 -3.87 20.08
C SER A 470 11.30 -5.07 19.17
N VAL A 471 10.46 -4.93 18.15
CA VAL A 471 10.32 -5.92 17.08
C VAL A 471 11.15 -5.45 15.87
N LEU A 472 12.34 -6.05 15.71
CA LEU A 472 13.26 -5.69 14.62
C LEU A 472 12.87 -6.33 13.28
N ALA A 473 12.35 -7.55 13.29
CA ALA A 473 11.85 -8.20 12.09
C ALA A 473 10.71 -7.38 11.49
N ALA A 474 10.75 -7.12 10.18
CA ALA A 474 9.62 -6.52 9.47
C ALA A 474 8.64 -7.62 9.02
N GLU A 475 7.47 -7.25 8.55
CA GLU A 475 6.50 -8.18 7.97
C GLU A 475 5.92 -7.62 6.68
N LEU A 476 5.56 -8.51 5.75
CA LEU A 476 4.92 -8.14 4.49
C LEU A 476 3.58 -8.84 4.39
N TRP A 477 2.52 -8.06 4.31
CA TRP A 477 1.17 -8.57 4.10
C TRP A 477 0.80 -8.59 2.62
N SER A 478 0.24 -9.70 2.16
CA SER A 478 -0.31 -9.82 0.80
C SER A 478 -1.82 -9.66 0.80
N PRO A 479 -2.40 -8.82 -0.07
CA PRO A 479 -3.85 -8.69 -0.19
C PRO A 479 -4.53 -9.88 -0.88
N VAL A 480 -3.77 -10.79 -1.50
CA VAL A 480 -4.36 -11.90 -2.29
C VAL A 480 -4.63 -13.13 -1.44
N PHE A 481 -3.79 -13.45 -0.45
CA PHE A 481 -4.10 -14.50 0.55
C PHE A 481 -4.36 -13.93 1.95
N GLU A 482 -4.18 -12.62 2.13
CA GLU A 482 -4.36 -11.90 3.38
C GLU A 482 -3.54 -12.48 4.54
N SER A 483 -2.33 -12.87 4.18
CA SER A 483 -1.35 -13.52 5.04
C SER A 483 -0.06 -12.72 5.09
N PHE A 484 0.67 -12.88 6.19
CA PHE A 484 1.96 -12.26 6.41
C PHE A 484 3.12 -13.21 6.08
N ILE A 485 4.25 -12.64 5.69
CA ILE A 485 5.57 -13.26 5.85
C ILE A 485 6.44 -12.39 6.74
N THR A 486 7.32 -13.02 7.51
CA THR A 486 8.38 -12.32 8.24
C THR A 486 9.54 -12.00 7.30
N LEU A 487 10.03 -10.77 7.37
CA LEU A 487 11.14 -10.26 6.61
C LEU A 487 12.39 -10.10 7.50
N PRO A 488 13.59 -9.95 6.89
CA PRO A 488 14.81 -9.73 7.66
C PRO A 488 14.73 -8.51 8.61
N PRO A 489 15.39 -8.58 9.77
CA PRO A 489 15.32 -7.52 10.76
C PRO A 489 16.09 -6.26 10.33
N MET A 490 15.54 -5.10 10.69
CA MET A 490 16.27 -3.83 10.67
C MET A 490 17.36 -3.82 11.76
N GLN A 491 18.32 -2.90 11.66
CA GLN A 491 19.46 -2.84 12.58
C GLN A 491 19.18 -1.98 13.82
N LYS A 492 18.25 -1.01 13.72
CA LYS A 492 17.90 -0.09 14.80
C LYS A 492 16.45 -0.28 15.25
N PRO A 493 16.15 -0.26 16.55
CA PRO A 493 14.79 -0.12 17.05
C PRO A 493 14.06 1.08 16.45
N ARG A 494 12.78 0.90 16.12
CA ARG A 494 11.90 1.95 15.56
C ARG A 494 10.57 1.90 16.28
N ASN A 495 10.51 2.53 17.45
CA ASN A 495 9.37 2.45 18.37
C ASN A 495 8.60 3.77 18.37
N TYR A 496 8.26 4.28 19.56
CA TYR A 496 7.67 5.60 19.73
C TYR A 496 8.53 6.68 19.05
N HIS A 497 7.89 7.57 18.30
CA HIS A 497 8.51 8.60 17.43
C HIS A 497 9.29 8.07 16.23
N SER A 498 9.07 6.83 15.80
CA SER A 498 9.53 6.37 14.49
C SER A 498 8.56 6.72 13.37
N VAL A 499 9.08 6.79 12.15
CA VAL A 499 8.33 7.08 10.92
C VAL A 499 8.70 6.11 9.81
N ALA A 500 7.78 5.88 8.88
CA ALA A 500 8.06 5.19 7.63
C ALA A 500 7.32 5.83 6.44
N LEU A 501 7.97 5.89 5.28
CA LEU A 501 7.41 6.44 4.04
C LEU A 501 7.87 5.65 2.81
N LEU A 502 6.98 5.52 1.82
CA LEU A 502 7.31 5.03 0.48
C LEU A 502 8.21 6.06 -0.24
N LEU A 503 9.21 5.58 -0.96
CA LEU A 503 10.10 6.39 -1.80
C LEU A 503 9.72 6.27 -3.28
N LEU A 504 10.10 7.27 -4.10
CA LEU A 504 9.83 7.26 -5.55
C LEU A 504 10.41 6.04 -6.26
N ASP A 505 11.49 5.45 -5.73
CA ASP A 505 12.11 4.26 -6.30
C ASP A 505 11.48 2.94 -5.79
N GLY A 506 10.35 2.99 -5.08
CA GLY A 506 9.64 1.82 -4.56
C GLY A 506 10.30 1.18 -3.33
N ARG A 507 11.34 1.77 -2.76
CA ARG A 507 11.88 1.37 -1.46
C ARG A 507 11.11 2.06 -0.32
N VAL A 508 11.38 1.66 0.92
CA VAL A 508 10.74 2.23 2.11
C VAL A 508 11.80 2.84 3.02
N LEU A 509 11.62 4.10 3.40
CA LEU A 509 12.39 4.72 4.48
C LEU A 509 11.82 4.26 5.83
N ALA A 510 12.68 3.89 6.76
CA ALA A 510 12.38 3.69 8.18
C ALA A 510 13.33 4.57 9.01
N GLY A 511 12.83 5.43 9.89
CA GLY A 511 13.69 6.31 10.66
C GLY A 511 13.12 6.73 12.00
N GLY A 512 13.95 7.37 12.82
CA GLY A 512 13.53 7.95 14.09
C GLY A 512 13.31 6.91 15.18
N GLY A 513 12.68 7.37 16.26
CA GLY A 513 12.63 6.70 17.56
C GLY A 513 13.29 7.55 18.64
N GLY A 514 12.65 7.70 19.79
CA GLY A 514 13.20 8.47 20.93
C GLY A 514 12.68 9.91 20.99
N LEU A 515 13.54 10.89 20.69
CA LEU A 515 13.36 12.32 20.93
C LEU A 515 13.22 12.67 22.42
N CYS A 516 14.03 12.04 23.26
CA CYS A 516 14.02 12.12 24.72
C CYS A 516 15.32 12.69 25.31
N ALA A 517 16.31 13.05 24.48
CA ALA A 517 17.70 13.26 24.89
C ALA A 517 18.23 12.06 25.70
N CYS A 518 17.94 10.85 25.22
CA CYS A 518 18.19 9.60 25.94
C CYS A 518 18.72 8.50 25.00
N PRO A 519 19.19 7.35 25.53
CA PRO A 519 19.78 6.29 24.69
C PRO A 519 18.86 5.70 23.61
N ALA A 520 17.55 5.91 23.71
CA ALA A 520 16.58 5.49 22.70
C ALA A 520 16.44 6.50 21.54
N ASP A 521 17.26 7.58 21.50
CA ASP A 521 17.29 8.52 20.39
C ASP A 521 17.99 7.90 19.17
N HIS A 522 17.21 7.70 18.11
CA HIS A 522 17.70 7.22 16.81
C HIS A 522 17.68 8.36 15.80
N ALA A 523 18.73 9.19 15.81
CA ALA A 523 18.99 10.23 14.80
C ALA A 523 19.54 9.61 13.51
N ASP A 524 18.85 8.60 13.00
CA ASP A 524 19.24 7.85 11.82
C ASP A 524 18.00 7.28 11.10
N ALA A 525 18.25 6.78 9.89
CA ALA A 525 17.28 6.03 9.10
C ALA A 525 17.93 4.82 8.42
N GLU A 526 17.11 3.88 7.99
CA GLU A 526 17.48 2.76 7.14
C GLU A 526 16.51 2.73 5.95
N ILE A 527 16.97 2.24 4.80
CA ILE A 527 16.13 2.07 3.62
C ILE A 527 15.96 0.58 3.35
N TYR A 528 14.71 0.13 3.34
CA TYR A 528 14.34 -1.24 3.01
C TYR A 528 14.09 -1.40 1.51
N THR A 529 14.63 -2.46 0.92
CA THR A 529 14.38 -2.90 -0.46
C THR A 529 13.39 -4.06 -0.45
N PRO A 530 12.11 -3.85 -0.79
CA PRO A 530 11.13 -4.92 -0.70
C PRO A 530 11.34 -6.03 -1.75
N PRO A 531 10.80 -7.24 -1.50
CA PRO A 531 11.08 -8.42 -2.33
C PRO A 531 10.72 -8.28 -3.81
N TYR A 532 9.76 -7.40 -4.16
CA TYR A 532 9.39 -7.12 -5.55
C TYR A 532 10.47 -6.38 -6.38
N LEU A 533 11.55 -5.91 -5.75
CA LEU A 533 12.70 -5.28 -6.42
C LEU A 533 13.88 -6.25 -6.53
N LEU A 534 13.69 -7.51 -6.11
CA LEU A 534 14.74 -8.53 -6.07
C LEU A 534 14.36 -9.71 -6.98
N ALA A 535 15.31 -10.15 -7.80
CA ALA A 535 15.22 -11.41 -8.50
C ALA A 535 15.25 -12.59 -7.50
N PRO A 536 14.91 -13.83 -7.93
CA PRO A 536 14.91 -14.99 -7.03
C PRO A 536 16.26 -15.30 -6.36
N ASP A 537 17.37 -14.88 -6.98
CA ASP A 537 18.74 -14.99 -6.46
C ASP A 537 19.14 -13.84 -5.52
N GLY A 538 18.25 -12.87 -5.31
CA GLY A 538 18.47 -11.70 -4.47
C GLY A 538 19.13 -10.51 -5.16
N SER A 539 19.56 -10.64 -6.41
CA SER A 539 20.06 -9.48 -7.18
C SER A 539 18.93 -8.49 -7.51
N PRO A 540 19.23 -7.21 -7.81
CA PRO A 540 18.20 -6.26 -8.24
C PRO A 540 17.44 -6.75 -9.47
N ALA A 541 16.11 -6.78 -9.40
CA ALA A 541 15.26 -7.17 -10.53
C ALA A 541 15.29 -6.09 -11.63
N PRO A 542 15.30 -6.47 -12.92
CA PRO A 542 15.11 -5.51 -14.02
C PRO A 542 13.76 -4.80 -13.90
N ARG A 543 13.78 -3.47 -13.90
CA ARG A 543 12.57 -2.66 -13.68
C ARG A 543 12.02 -2.11 -15.00
N PRO A 544 10.69 -1.99 -15.18
CA PRO A 544 10.14 -1.14 -16.21
C PRO A 544 10.50 0.33 -15.94
N ALA A 545 10.53 1.15 -16.98
CA ALA A 545 10.74 2.59 -16.90
C ALA A 545 9.59 3.33 -17.55
N ILE A 546 9.02 4.31 -16.85
CA ILE A 546 8.11 5.29 -17.45
C ILE A 546 8.95 6.36 -18.14
N THR A 547 8.97 6.35 -19.45
CA THR A 547 9.78 7.27 -20.27
C THR A 547 9.05 8.59 -20.56
N ALA A 548 7.71 8.58 -20.55
CA ALA A 548 6.89 9.79 -20.63
C ALA A 548 5.59 9.64 -19.83
N ALA A 549 5.22 10.68 -19.09
CA ALA A 549 3.93 10.85 -18.41
C ALA A 549 3.68 12.35 -18.19
N PRO A 550 2.42 12.82 -18.14
CA PRO A 550 2.13 14.21 -17.82
C PRO A 550 2.47 14.53 -16.35
N ALA A 551 2.85 15.78 -16.09
CA ALA A 551 3.12 16.26 -14.73
C ALA A 551 1.83 16.50 -13.91
N SER A 552 0.68 16.60 -14.57
CA SER A 552 -0.61 16.81 -13.91
C SER A 552 -1.76 16.15 -14.67
N ALA A 553 -2.85 15.86 -13.97
CA ALA A 553 -4.10 15.40 -14.55
C ALA A 553 -5.31 15.84 -13.74
N THR A 554 -6.49 15.75 -14.35
CA THR A 554 -7.77 16.04 -13.71
C THR A 554 -8.56 14.74 -13.49
N TRP A 555 -9.48 14.73 -12.54
CA TRP A 555 -10.40 13.61 -12.34
C TRP A 555 -11.18 13.25 -13.60
N GLY A 556 -11.38 11.95 -13.84
CA GLY A 556 -12.11 11.44 -15.00
C GLY A 556 -11.38 11.55 -16.33
N SER A 557 -10.17 12.15 -16.36
CA SER A 557 -9.37 12.27 -17.58
C SER A 557 -8.67 10.96 -17.94
N GLN A 558 -8.23 10.88 -19.19
CA GLN A 558 -7.30 9.86 -19.67
C GLN A 558 -5.92 10.50 -19.83
N ILE A 559 -4.88 9.84 -19.32
CA ILE A 559 -3.49 10.29 -19.46
C ILE A 559 -2.68 9.33 -20.32
N ALA A 560 -1.88 9.90 -21.23
CA ALA A 560 -0.94 9.14 -22.04
C ALA A 560 0.35 8.84 -21.25
N VAL A 561 0.76 7.58 -21.25
CA VAL A 561 1.97 7.10 -20.57
C VAL A 561 2.75 6.17 -21.49
N THR A 562 4.06 6.41 -21.60
CA THR A 562 4.99 5.57 -22.37
C THR A 562 5.91 4.83 -21.42
N THR A 563 6.11 3.54 -21.68
CA THR A 563 7.08 2.70 -20.98
C THR A 563 8.09 2.07 -21.94
N ASP A 564 9.26 1.70 -21.42
CA ASP A 564 10.31 0.98 -22.18
C ASP A 564 9.96 -0.49 -22.47
N ARG A 565 9.08 -1.09 -21.66
CA ARG A 565 8.63 -2.48 -21.76
C ARG A 565 7.16 -2.65 -21.36
N ALA A 566 6.62 -3.84 -21.57
CA ALA A 566 5.23 -4.13 -21.23
C ALA A 566 4.95 -3.92 -19.73
N ALA A 567 3.88 -3.19 -19.42
CA ALA A 567 3.36 -3.04 -18.07
C ALA A 567 2.09 -3.90 -17.96
N ALA A 568 1.98 -4.65 -16.87
CA ALA A 568 0.79 -5.43 -16.55
C ALA A 568 -0.21 -4.65 -15.69
N SER A 569 0.24 -3.63 -14.96
CA SER A 569 -0.61 -2.75 -14.18
C SER A 569 0.03 -1.40 -13.92
N PHE A 570 -0.79 -0.44 -13.50
CA PHE A 570 -0.37 0.89 -13.07
C PHE A 570 -1.03 1.22 -11.73
N ALA A 571 -0.34 1.98 -10.89
CA ALA A 571 -0.88 2.45 -9.62
C ALA A 571 -0.45 3.88 -9.33
N LEU A 572 -1.36 4.68 -8.79
CA LEU A 572 -1.05 5.93 -8.12
C LEU A 572 -0.90 5.67 -6.62
N MET A 573 0.20 6.15 -6.05
CA MET A 573 0.44 6.17 -4.61
C MET A 573 0.42 7.60 -4.14
N ARG A 574 -0.53 7.99 -3.28
CA ARG A 574 -0.58 9.37 -2.79
C ARG A 574 0.68 9.66 -1.96
N MET A 575 1.38 10.75 -2.27
CA MET A 575 2.47 11.23 -1.42
C MET A 575 1.93 11.55 -0.03
N ALA A 576 2.74 11.27 0.99
CA ALA A 576 2.23 11.17 2.34
C ALA A 576 3.10 11.89 3.37
N SER A 577 2.49 12.11 4.53
CA SER A 577 3.15 12.57 5.75
C SER A 577 2.88 11.57 6.89
N ALA A 578 3.84 11.42 7.80
CA ALA A 578 3.77 10.44 8.88
C ALA A 578 4.36 10.97 10.18
N THR A 579 3.68 10.70 11.29
CA THR A 579 4.16 10.92 12.65
C THR A 579 3.36 10.06 13.63
N HIS A 580 3.95 9.57 14.71
CA HIS A 580 3.24 8.85 15.79
C HIS A 580 2.30 7.72 15.30
N SER A 581 2.77 6.88 14.37
CA SER A 581 1.99 5.81 13.71
C SER A 581 0.82 6.27 12.82
N VAL A 582 0.58 7.58 12.73
CA VAL A 582 -0.47 8.18 11.91
C VAL A 582 0.07 8.59 10.56
N ASN A 583 -0.56 8.08 9.51
CA ASN A 583 -0.39 8.53 8.13
C ASN A 583 -1.74 8.44 7.43
N THR A 584 -2.47 9.56 7.38
CA THR A 584 -3.83 9.67 6.78
C THR A 584 -3.79 10.02 5.29
N ASP A 585 -2.61 10.36 4.78
CA ASP A 585 -2.41 10.77 3.39
C ASP A 585 -2.21 9.57 2.47
N GLN A 586 -1.46 8.55 2.91
CA GLN A 586 -1.11 7.42 2.06
C GLN A 586 -2.35 6.64 1.63
N ARG A 587 -2.44 6.40 0.32
CA ARG A 587 -3.44 5.51 -0.29
C ARG A 587 -2.96 5.04 -1.65
N ARG A 588 -3.36 3.83 -2.02
CA ARG A 588 -3.09 3.25 -3.33
C ARG A 588 -4.35 3.24 -4.19
N ILE A 589 -4.19 3.64 -5.45
CA ILE A 589 -5.24 3.58 -6.46
C ILE A 589 -4.70 2.81 -7.68
N PRO A 590 -5.10 1.55 -7.90
CA PRO A 590 -4.85 0.88 -9.17
C PRO A 590 -5.59 1.60 -10.30
N LEU A 591 -4.95 1.74 -11.45
CA LEU A 591 -5.52 2.41 -12.61
C LEU A 591 -5.98 1.40 -13.67
N SER A 592 -7.16 1.63 -14.22
CA SER A 592 -7.56 1.02 -15.49
C SER A 592 -6.74 1.59 -16.63
N PHE A 593 -6.37 0.77 -17.59
CA PHE A 593 -5.62 1.22 -18.74
C PHE A 593 -6.01 0.49 -20.03
N THR A 594 -5.70 1.11 -21.16
CA THR A 594 -5.72 0.50 -22.49
C THR A 594 -4.38 0.76 -23.17
N GLY A 595 -4.10 0.03 -24.25
CA GLY A 595 -2.86 0.16 -25.01
C GLY A 595 -1.84 -0.93 -24.73
N THR A 596 -0.63 -0.72 -25.24
CA THR A 596 0.47 -1.69 -25.22
C THR A 596 1.79 -0.99 -24.92
N THR A 597 2.89 -1.73 -24.83
CA THR A 597 4.25 -1.18 -24.66
C THR A 597 4.48 0.04 -25.56
N GLY A 598 5.00 1.12 -24.96
CA GLY A 598 5.25 2.39 -25.64
C GLY A 598 4.06 3.35 -25.74
N ASN A 599 2.82 2.91 -25.52
CA ASN A 599 1.65 3.80 -25.53
C ASN A 599 0.48 3.22 -24.72
N TYR A 600 0.33 3.70 -23.49
CA TYR A 600 -0.80 3.40 -22.61
C TYR A 600 -1.67 4.63 -22.41
N GLN A 601 -2.98 4.40 -22.33
CA GLN A 601 -3.94 5.39 -21.84
C GLN A 601 -4.47 4.95 -20.49
N LEU A 602 -4.17 5.72 -19.44
CA LEU A 602 -4.59 5.43 -18.07
C LEU A 602 -5.78 6.31 -17.69
N GLY A 603 -6.84 5.69 -17.17
CA GLY A 603 -8.01 6.42 -16.68
C GLY A 603 -7.82 6.87 -15.24
N ILE A 604 -7.86 8.19 -15.01
CA ILE A 604 -7.90 8.76 -13.66
C ILE A 604 -9.34 8.65 -13.14
N PRO A 605 -9.58 8.01 -11.97
CA PRO A 605 -10.92 7.94 -11.41
C PRO A 605 -11.59 9.32 -11.28
N ALA A 606 -12.88 9.37 -11.59
CA ALA A 606 -13.67 10.60 -11.50
C ALA A 606 -14.02 10.98 -10.04
N ASP A 607 -14.06 9.99 -9.16
CA ASP A 607 -14.38 10.19 -7.75
C ASP A 607 -13.20 10.81 -7.00
N ARG A 608 -13.40 12.06 -6.54
CA ARG A 608 -12.42 12.82 -5.76
C ARG A 608 -12.19 12.27 -4.36
N GLY A 609 -13.08 11.42 -3.84
CA GLY A 609 -12.87 10.68 -2.58
C GLY A 609 -11.89 9.53 -2.73
N VAL A 610 -11.81 8.94 -3.93
CA VAL A 610 -10.84 7.90 -4.27
C VAL A 610 -9.47 8.53 -4.51
N VAL A 611 -9.42 9.50 -5.43
CA VAL A 611 -8.21 10.25 -5.74
C VAL A 611 -8.32 11.62 -5.11
N LEU A 612 -7.91 11.78 -3.85
CA LEU A 612 -7.84 13.10 -3.22
C LEU A 612 -6.94 14.04 -4.02
N PRO A 613 -7.17 15.36 -4.02
CA PRO A 613 -6.24 16.29 -4.64
C PRO A 613 -4.85 16.21 -4.00
N GLY A 614 -3.80 16.41 -4.81
CA GLY A 614 -2.41 16.40 -4.36
C GLY A 614 -1.45 15.67 -5.29
N ASN A 615 -0.22 15.47 -4.82
CA ASN A 615 0.81 14.75 -5.55
C ASN A 615 0.74 13.23 -5.34
N TYR A 616 0.97 12.51 -6.43
CA TYR A 616 1.01 11.05 -6.47
C TYR A 616 2.30 10.57 -7.12
N MET A 617 2.75 9.40 -6.68
CA MET A 617 3.78 8.61 -7.33
C MET A 617 3.08 7.65 -8.31
N LEU A 618 3.25 7.88 -9.62
CA LEU A 618 2.75 6.98 -10.66
C LEU A 618 3.77 5.88 -10.91
N PHE A 619 3.39 4.63 -10.67
CA PHE A 619 4.18 3.44 -10.93
C PHE A 619 3.59 2.63 -12.08
N ALA A 620 4.48 2.11 -12.95
CA ALA A 620 4.17 1.01 -13.86
C ALA A 620 4.73 -0.28 -13.26
N LEU A 621 3.98 -1.38 -13.30
CA LEU A 621 4.42 -2.68 -12.81
C LEU A 621 4.42 -3.68 -13.96
N ASP A 622 5.45 -4.51 -14.05
CA ASP A 622 5.48 -5.62 -15.00
C ASP A 622 4.60 -6.80 -14.52
N ALA A 623 4.56 -7.88 -15.30
CA ALA A 623 3.77 -9.07 -14.95
C ALA A 623 4.26 -9.79 -13.67
N GLY A 624 5.51 -9.59 -13.26
CA GLY A 624 6.05 -10.10 -12.00
C GLY A 624 5.75 -9.21 -10.80
N GLY A 625 5.14 -8.04 -11.02
CA GLY A 625 4.86 -7.04 -9.99
C GLY A 625 6.08 -6.16 -9.66
N VAL A 626 7.12 -6.14 -10.50
CA VAL A 626 8.30 -5.27 -10.31
C VAL A 626 7.92 -3.84 -10.70
N PRO A 627 7.99 -2.86 -9.79
CA PRO A 627 7.60 -1.49 -10.08
C PRO A 627 8.73 -0.69 -10.76
N SER A 628 8.35 0.26 -11.61
CA SER A 628 9.24 1.30 -12.12
C SER A 628 9.75 2.22 -11.02
N VAL A 629 10.71 3.08 -11.30
CA VAL A 629 10.81 4.34 -10.54
C VAL A 629 9.58 5.18 -10.90
N ALA A 630 8.97 5.83 -9.92
CA ALA A 630 7.76 6.59 -10.14
C ALA A 630 7.99 7.89 -10.91
N ARG A 631 6.93 8.35 -11.58
CA ARG A 631 6.79 9.74 -12.00
C ARG A 631 5.86 10.47 -11.05
N THR A 632 6.26 11.65 -10.57
CA THR A 632 5.37 12.51 -9.79
C THR A 632 4.30 13.10 -10.71
N ILE A 633 3.04 12.96 -10.33
CA ILE A 633 1.89 13.58 -11.00
C ILE A 633 1.01 14.29 -9.98
N ASN A 634 0.63 15.53 -10.29
CA ASN A 634 -0.30 16.31 -9.47
C ASN A 634 -1.74 16.14 -9.98
N ILE A 635 -2.66 15.73 -9.12
CA ILE A 635 -4.09 15.60 -9.45
C ILE A 635 -4.84 16.79 -8.84
N ARG A 636 -5.44 17.62 -9.67
CA ARG A 636 -6.16 18.84 -9.28
C ARG A 636 -7.18 19.33 -10.30
#